data_AF-A0A0F9FQ38-F1
#
_entry.id   AF-A0A0F9FQ38-F1
#
_cell.length_a   1.000
_cell.length_b   1.000
_cell.length_c   1.000
_cell.angle_alpha   90.00
_cell.angle_beta   90.00
_cell.angle_gamma   90.00
#
_symmetry.space_group_name_H-M   'P 1'
#
loop_
_entity.id
_entity.type
_entity.pdbx_description
1 polymer ?
#
loop_
_entity_poly.entity_id
_entity_poly.type
_entity_poly.pdbx_seq_one_letter_code
_entity_poly.pdbx_strand_id
1 'polypeptide(L)'
;MGPMCPVVREGTPCPDQPLQATIIVWNAERSEKVRTIDTDGQGRFRVALAPGEYYIDPQPPDSGGPPTPIPQTVTVPADRFVQITIEYDSARR
;
A
#
# COMPACT_ATOMS: atom_id res chain seq x y z
N MET A 1 -12.48 38.03 -30.22
CA MET A 1 -12.10 37.76 -28.82
C MET A 1 -12.60 36.37 -28.48
N GLY A 2 -11.76 35.35 -28.66
CA GLY A 2 -12.07 33.95 -28.38
C GLY A 2 -11.68 33.57 -26.94
N PRO A 3 -12.20 32.45 -26.40
CA PRO A 3 -12.18 32.17 -24.98
C PRO A 3 -10.79 31.71 -24.52
N MET A 4 -10.34 32.18 -23.36
CA MET A 4 -9.24 31.55 -22.64
C MET A 4 -9.88 30.59 -21.63
N CYS A 5 -10.24 29.38 -22.07
CA CYS A 5 -10.51 28.31 -21.12
C CYS A 5 -9.21 28.04 -20.33
N PRO A 6 -9.24 27.95 -18.99
CA PRO A 6 -8.05 27.64 -18.21
C PRO A 6 -7.51 26.29 -18.67
N VAL A 7 -6.22 26.26 -19.00
CA VAL A 7 -5.53 25.03 -19.38
C VAL A 7 -5.69 24.02 -18.24
N VAL A 8 -6.31 22.89 -18.54
CA VAL A 8 -6.22 21.73 -17.67
C VAL A 8 -4.73 21.37 -17.60
N ARG A 9 -4.14 21.34 -16.40
CA ARG A 9 -2.85 20.63 -16.22
C ARG A 9 -3.15 19.15 -16.11
N GLU A 10 -3.48 18.56 -17.25
CA GLU A 10 -3.51 17.12 -17.47
C GLU A 10 -2.06 16.64 -17.59
N GLY A 11 -1.68 15.64 -16.79
CA GLY A 11 -0.44 14.90 -17.02
C GLY A 11 0.76 15.24 -16.13
N THR A 12 0.57 15.41 -14.82
CA THR A 12 1.63 14.91 -13.91
C THR A 12 1.19 13.52 -13.48
N PRO A 13 1.71 12.42 -14.06
CA PRO A 13 1.63 11.14 -13.38
C PRO A 13 2.17 11.41 -11.97
N CYS A 14 1.40 11.10 -10.93
CA CYS A 14 1.97 11.07 -9.59
C CYS A 14 3.20 10.18 -9.74
N PRO A 15 4.43 10.71 -9.56
CA PRO A 15 5.59 9.84 -9.63
C PRO A 15 5.33 8.74 -8.60
N ASP A 16 5.76 7.51 -8.89
CA ASP A 16 5.82 6.40 -7.93
C ASP A 16 6.69 6.85 -6.74
N GLN A 17 6.12 7.70 -5.90
CA GLN A 17 6.80 8.29 -4.77
C GLN A 17 6.74 7.26 -3.67
N PRO A 18 7.87 6.99 -3.03
CA PRO A 18 7.87 6.08 -1.91
C PRO A 18 6.87 6.56 -0.85
N LEU A 19 5.88 5.71 -0.54
CA LEU A 19 4.80 6.04 0.38
C LEU A 19 5.11 5.52 1.77
N GLN A 20 5.24 6.42 2.74
CA GLN A 20 5.23 6.04 4.15
C GLN A 20 3.79 5.69 4.55
N ALA A 21 3.56 4.45 4.99
CA ALA A 21 2.24 3.91 5.26
C ALA A 21 2.27 2.90 6.42
N THR A 22 1.13 2.79 7.10
CA THR A 22 0.89 1.74 8.09
C THR A 22 0.30 0.51 7.40
N ILE A 23 0.85 -0.68 7.70
CA ILE A 23 0.41 -1.97 7.19
C ILE A 23 -0.01 -2.83 8.38
N ILE A 24 -1.20 -3.41 8.30
CA ILE A 24 -1.68 -4.39 9.27
C ILE A 24 -1.54 -5.78 8.66
N VAL A 25 -0.88 -6.69 9.37
CA VAL A 25 -0.75 -8.10 8.99
C VAL A 25 -1.71 -8.90 9.85
N TRP A 26 -2.62 -9.59 9.20
CA TRP A 26 -3.57 -10.51 9.83
C TRP A 26 -3.20 -11.96 9.53
N ASN A 27 -3.66 -12.88 10.37
CA ASN A 27 -3.65 -14.31 10.03
C ASN A 27 -4.52 -14.58 8.79
N ALA A 28 -4.40 -15.78 8.22
CA ALA A 28 -5.15 -16.19 7.03
C ALA A 28 -6.67 -16.00 7.19
N GLU A 29 -7.20 -16.25 8.39
CA GLU A 29 -8.63 -16.14 8.73
C GLU A 29 -9.09 -14.71 8.98
N ARG A 30 -8.17 -13.73 9.02
CA ARG A 30 -8.45 -12.31 9.34
C ARG A 30 -9.11 -12.10 10.70
N SER A 31 -8.88 -13.02 11.63
CA SER A 31 -9.45 -13.01 12.99
C SER A 31 -8.47 -12.45 14.01
N GLU A 32 -7.17 -12.49 13.73
CA GLU A 32 -6.13 -12.04 14.63
C GLU A 32 -5.14 -11.11 13.93
N LYS A 33 -4.89 -9.96 14.54
CA LYS A 33 -3.84 -9.05 14.10
C LYS A 33 -2.49 -9.59 14.57
N VAL A 34 -1.70 -10.07 13.61
CA VAL A 34 -0.37 -10.62 13.86
C VAL A 34 0.64 -9.50 14.10
N ARG A 35 0.65 -8.47 13.25
CA ARG A 35 1.56 -7.31 13.36
C ARG A 35 0.97 -6.02 12.82
N THR A 36 1.53 -4.90 13.27
CA THR A 36 1.39 -3.57 12.65
C THR A 36 2.79 -3.09 12.29
N ILE A 37 2.96 -2.58 11.08
CA ILE A 37 4.25 -2.19 10.51
C ILE A 37 4.10 -0.80 9.91
N ASP A 38 5.04 0.09 10.17
CA ASP A 38 5.16 1.34 9.43
C ASP A 38 6.31 1.20 8.42
N THR A 39 6.04 1.56 7.16
CA THR A 39 7.11 1.64 6.16
C THR A 39 8.05 2.80 6.47
N ASP A 40 9.29 2.74 5.98
CA ASP A 40 10.22 3.86 6.10
C ASP A 40 9.82 5.03 5.17
N GLY A 41 10.52 6.16 5.26
CA GLY A 41 10.30 7.31 4.36
C GLY A 41 10.63 7.02 2.87
N GLN A 42 11.04 5.79 2.55
CA GLN A 42 11.26 5.27 1.20
C GLN A 42 10.27 4.13 0.88
N GLY A 43 9.17 4.02 1.63
CA GLY A 43 8.11 3.02 1.42
C GLY A 43 8.54 1.57 1.62
N ARG A 44 9.73 1.32 2.17
CA ARG A 44 10.24 -0.04 2.41
C ARG A 44 9.85 -0.53 3.79
N PHE A 45 9.62 -1.83 3.88
CA PHE A 45 9.37 -2.52 5.13
C PHE A 45 10.04 -3.88 5.12
N ARG A 46 10.31 -4.41 6.31
CA ARG A 46 10.78 -5.78 6.50
C ARG A 46 10.29 -6.29 7.84
N VAL A 47 9.63 -7.45 7.83
CA VAL A 47 9.10 -8.09 9.02
C VAL A 47 9.44 -9.58 8.98
N ALA A 48 9.93 -10.12 10.09
CA ALA A 48 10.09 -11.56 10.25
C ALA A 48 8.75 -12.15 10.73
N LEU A 49 8.21 -13.09 9.96
CA LEU A 49 6.97 -13.81 10.27
C LEU A 49 7.27 -15.30 10.31
N ALA A 50 6.51 -16.03 11.11
CA ALA A 50 6.53 -17.49 11.07
C ALA A 50 6.02 -17.99 9.71
N PRO A 51 6.37 -19.21 9.30
CA PRO A 51 5.90 -19.77 8.04
C PRO A 51 4.38 -19.93 8.08
N GLY A 52 3.68 -19.50 7.03
CA GLY A 52 2.23 -19.50 7.00
C GLY A 52 1.64 -18.54 5.97
N GLU A 53 0.31 -18.49 5.92
CA GLU A 53 -0.44 -17.58 5.07
C GLU A 53 -0.93 -16.38 5.89
N TYR A 54 -0.84 -15.19 5.29
CA TYR A 54 -1.18 -13.93 5.92
C TYR A 54 -1.98 -13.05 4.98
N TYR A 55 -2.92 -12.30 5.55
CA TYR A 55 -3.61 -11.24 4.85
C TYR A 55 -2.94 -9.90 5.17
N ILE A 56 -2.43 -9.25 4.13
CA ILE A 56 -1.76 -7.95 4.20
C ILE A 56 -2.81 -6.88 3.92
N ASP A 57 -3.03 -6.03 4.92
CA ASP A 57 -4.03 -4.97 4.93
C ASP A 57 -3.37 -3.59 5.11
N PRO A 58 -2.89 -2.98 4.00
CA PRO A 58 -2.31 -1.66 4.04
C PRO A 58 -3.39 -0.63 4.35
N GLN A 59 -3.06 0.36 5.18
CA GLN A 59 -4.00 1.40 5.57
C GLN A 59 -3.86 2.61 4.64
N PRO A 60 -4.95 3.36 4.40
CA PRO A 60 -4.87 4.66 3.73
C PRO A 60 -3.95 5.62 4.50
N PRO A 61 -3.11 6.43 3.82
CA PRO A 61 -2.23 7.40 4.47
C PRO A 61 -3.02 8.55 5.11
N ASP A 62 -4.16 8.90 4.52
CA ASP A 62 -5.10 9.92 4.99
C ASP A 62 -6.50 9.33 5.19
N SER A 63 -7.32 9.97 6.01
CA SER A 63 -8.68 9.54 6.40
C SER A 63 -9.66 9.47 5.20
N GLY A 64 -9.55 8.44 4.36
CA GLY A 64 -10.55 8.09 3.33
C GLY A 64 -10.39 8.76 1.97
N GLY A 65 -9.25 9.41 1.71
CA GLY A 65 -8.89 9.95 0.40
C GLY A 65 -7.96 9.03 -0.38
N PRO A 66 -7.82 9.21 -1.71
CA PRO A 66 -6.78 8.55 -2.48
C PRO A 66 -5.38 8.95 -1.95
N PRO A 67 -4.38 8.05 -2.10
CA PRO A 67 -4.49 6.79 -2.81
C PRO A 67 -5.07 5.66 -1.95
N THR A 68 -5.84 4.76 -2.57
CA THR A 68 -6.54 3.65 -1.89
C THR A 68 -5.65 2.41 -1.89
N PRO A 69 -5.38 1.80 -0.73
CA PRO A 69 -4.56 0.59 -0.66
C PRO A 69 -5.27 -0.60 -1.31
N ILE A 70 -4.49 -1.49 -1.94
CA ILE A 70 -4.96 -2.79 -2.44
C ILE A 70 -4.45 -3.89 -1.49
N PRO A 71 -5.33 -4.51 -0.69
CA PRO A 71 -4.95 -5.64 0.15
C PRO A 71 -4.57 -6.88 -0.67
N GLN A 72 -3.72 -7.73 -0.10
CA GLN A 72 -3.25 -8.95 -0.76
C GLN A 72 -2.98 -10.08 0.23
N THR A 73 -2.97 -11.32 -0.25
CA THR A 73 -2.62 -12.49 0.55
C THR A 73 -1.22 -12.96 0.19
N VAL A 74 -0.43 -13.33 1.19
CA VAL A 74 0.96 -13.74 1.02
C VAL A 74 1.24 -15.00 1.82
N THR A 75 1.91 -15.97 1.19
CA THR A 75 2.42 -17.16 1.87
C THR A 75 3.91 -17.00 2.17
N VAL A 76 4.27 -17.00 3.45
CA VAL A 76 5.65 -16.97 3.93
C VAL A 76 6.15 -18.42 4.10
N PRO A 77 7.21 -18.84 3.38
CA PRO A 77 7.80 -20.17 3.52
C PRO A 77 8.71 -20.27 4.77
N ALA A 78 9.13 -21.50 5.09
CA ALA A 78 9.90 -21.82 6.30
C ALA A 78 11.15 -20.95 6.54
N ASP A 79 11.95 -20.74 5.49
CA ASP A 79 13.35 -20.31 5.66
C ASP A 79 13.74 -19.11 4.78
N ARG A 80 12.75 -18.38 4.23
CA ARG A 80 13.06 -17.20 3.40
C ARG A 80 12.00 -16.12 3.51
N PHE A 81 12.44 -14.89 3.28
CA PHE A 81 11.56 -13.76 3.04
C PHE A 81 10.91 -13.89 1.65
N VAL A 82 9.69 -13.36 1.55
CA VAL A 82 9.04 -13.10 0.26
C VAL A 82 9.06 -11.60 0.04
N GLN A 83 9.41 -11.20 -1.18
CA GLN A 83 9.30 -9.81 -1.59
C GLN A 83 7.92 -9.58 -2.21
N ILE A 84 7.22 -8.57 -1.72
CA ILE A 84 5.94 -8.13 -2.23
C ILE A 84 5.98 -6.63 -2.51
N THR A 85 5.14 -6.19 -3.43
CA THR A 85 4.88 -4.78 -3.67
C THR A 85 3.44 -4.50 -3.27
N ILE A 86 3.22 -3.45 -2.49
CA ILE A 86 1.88 -2.99 -2.11
C ILE A 86 1.52 -1.85 -3.03
N GLU A 87 0.45 -2.02 -3.80
CA GLU A 87 -0.06 -1.01 -4.72
C GLU A 87 -1.12 -0.14 -4.03
N TYR A 88 -1.08 1.13 -4.37
CA TYR A 88 -1.99 2.16 -3.89
C TYR A 88 -2.59 2.85 -5.12
N ASP A 89 -3.89 2.65 -5.36
CA ASP A 89 -4.58 3.19 -6.52
C ASP A 89 -4.98 4.65 -6.26
N SER A 90 -4.44 5.56 -7.08
CA SER A 90 -4.77 6.99 -7.03
C SER A 90 -5.98 7.37 -7.88
N ALA A 91 -6.78 6.40 -8.35
CA ALA A 91 -7.88 6.58 -9.30
C ALA A 91 -8.59 7.92 -9.14
N ARG A 92 -8.35 8.81 -10.12
CA ARG A 92 -8.99 10.10 -10.28
C ARG A 92 -10.34 9.84 -10.96
N ARG A 93 -11.45 10.12 -10.29
CA ARG A 93 -12.76 10.19 -10.95
C ARG A 93 -13.02 11.59 -11.47
#